data_AF-A0A921UEG0-F1
#
_entry.id   AF-A0A921UEG0-F1
#
_cell.length_a   1.000
_cell.length_b   1.000
_cell.length_c   1.000
_cell.angle_alpha   90.00
_cell.angle_beta   90.00
_cell.angle_gamma   90.00
#
_symmetry.space_group_name_H-M   'P 1'
#
loop_
_entity.id
_entity.type
_entity.pdbx_description
1 polymer ?
#
loop_
_entity_poly.entity_id
_entity_poly.type
_entity_poly.pdbx_seq_one_letter_code
_entity_poly.pdbx_strand_id
1 'polypeptide(L)'
;MAVVATETPFHVLAVDDSLPDRKLIERLLKTSSFQVTTVDSGSKALQFLGIHDDDASTVSVHAHQLDVAVNLIITDYCMPGMTGYDLLKKIKESSSLRDIPVVIMSSENIPSRINRCLEEGADEFFLKPVRLSDMSKLKPHILKSRCREHSQQDQEQQHQQSDSNSNDCSNPTNKSSSDSSRKRKAEDNEEILPQKNRPRHS
;
A
#
# COMPACT_ATOMS: atom_id res chain seq x y z
N MET A 1 -4.86 30.40 24.47
CA MET A 1 -3.65 29.87 23.81
C MET A 1 -4.12 28.95 22.70
N ALA A 2 -3.68 29.16 21.46
CA ALA A 2 -3.93 28.17 20.41
C ALA A 2 -3.02 26.96 20.68
N VAL A 3 -3.60 25.76 20.72
CA VAL A 3 -2.82 24.53 20.59
C VAL A 3 -2.22 24.54 19.20
N VAL A 4 -0.90 24.77 19.12
CA VAL A 4 -0.16 24.56 17.88
C VAL A 4 -0.18 23.06 17.65
N ALA A 5 -0.98 22.61 16.68
CA ALA A 5 -0.90 21.23 16.22
C ALA A 5 0.53 21.01 15.72
N THR A 6 1.28 20.20 16.46
CA THR A 6 2.63 19.78 16.07
C THR A 6 2.46 18.84 14.89
N GLU A 7 2.42 19.40 13.67
CA GLU A 7 2.37 18.60 12.46
C GLU A 7 3.53 17.60 12.48
N THR A 8 3.19 16.32 12.43
CA THR A 8 4.17 15.25 12.32
C THR A 8 4.96 15.46 11.03
N PRO A 9 6.31 15.59 11.10
CA PRO A 9 7.10 15.87 9.91
C PRO A 9 7.06 14.64 9.01
N PHE A 10 6.73 14.84 7.73
CA PHE A 10 6.64 13.73 6.78
C PHE A 10 8.02 13.08 6.61
N HIS A 11 8.13 11.81 6.99
CA HIS A 11 9.38 11.09 7.10
C HIS A 11 9.63 10.17 5.91
N VAL A 12 10.82 10.29 5.34
CA VAL A 12 11.28 9.51 4.18
C VAL A 12 12.48 8.65 4.55
N LEU A 13 12.40 7.35 4.27
CA LEU A 13 13.54 6.44 4.35
C LEU A 13 14.21 6.36 2.97
N ALA A 14 15.46 6.82 2.88
CA ALA A 14 16.28 6.75 1.67
C ALA A 14 17.34 5.64 1.77
N VAL A 15 17.31 4.71 0.82
CA VAL A 15 18.16 3.51 0.77
C VAL A 15 19.05 3.59 -0.47
N ASP A 16 20.36 3.76 -0.29
CA ASP A 16 21.30 3.87 -1.40
C ASP A 16 22.72 3.53 -0.93
N ASP A 17 23.38 2.57 -1.58
CA ASP A 17 24.74 2.13 -1.25
C ASP A 17 25.80 3.15 -1.71
N SER A 18 25.48 3.93 -2.75
CA SER A 18 26.31 5.02 -3.26
C SER A 18 26.25 6.22 -2.30
N LEU A 19 27.30 6.40 -1.49
CA LEU A 19 27.42 7.54 -0.58
C LEU A 19 27.23 8.92 -1.26
N PRO A 20 27.72 9.18 -2.50
CA PRO A 20 27.40 10.40 -3.24
C PRO A 20 25.91 10.56 -3.52
N ASP A 21 25.23 9.52 -4.03
CA ASP A 21 23.81 9.57 -4.39
C ASP A 21 22.95 9.74 -3.13
N ARG A 22 23.25 8.97 -2.07
CA ARG A 22 22.60 9.09 -0.76
C ARG A 22 22.65 10.51 -0.22
N LYS A 23 23.81 11.18 -0.31
CA LYS A 23 23.96 12.60 0.10
C LYS A 23 23.22 13.58 -0.81
N LEU A 24 23.10 13.29 -2.10
CA LEU A 24 22.29 14.08 -3.02
C LEU A 24 20.81 13.97 -2.66
N ILE A 25 20.28 12.76 -2.55
CA ILE A 25 18.88 12.47 -2.20
C ILE A 25 18.50 13.08 -0.86
N GLU A 26 19.35 12.91 0.16
CA GLU A 26 19.18 13.52 1.49
C GLU A 26 19.01 15.04 1.40
N ARG A 27 19.85 15.73 0.61
CA ARG A 27 19.77 17.19 0.40
C ARG A 27 18.51 17.60 -0.36
N LEU A 28 18.14 16.88 -1.42
CA LEU A 28 16.94 17.17 -2.22
C LEU A 28 15.66 17.05 -1.39
N LEU A 29 15.56 16.01 -0.57
CA LEU A 29 14.43 15.76 0.32
C LEU A 29 14.38 16.78 1.48
N LYS A 30 15.52 17.06 2.13
CA LYS A 30 15.58 18.10 3.19
C LYS A 30 15.26 19.50 2.66
N THR A 31 15.66 19.82 1.44
CA THR A 31 15.27 21.09 0.75
C THR A 31 13.77 21.16 0.47
N SER A 32 13.12 20.00 0.38
CA SER A 32 11.66 19.85 0.19
C SER A 32 10.90 19.75 1.52
N SER A 33 11.53 20.11 2.65
CA SER A 33 10.98 20.07 4.02
C SER A 33 10.61 18.69 4.57
N PHE A 34 11.20 17.62 4.03
CA PHE A 34 11.03 16.26 4.58
C PHE A 34 12.03 15.98 5.71
N GLN A 35 11.59 15.19 6.69
CA GLN A 35 12.53 14.48 7.57
C GLN A 35 13.07 13.27 6.79
N VAL A 36 14.37 12.99 6.90
CA VAL A 36 15.01 11.93 6.11
C VAL A 36 15.90 11.08 7.00
N THR A 37 15.66 9.76 7.01
CA THR A 37 16.64 8.77 7.47
C THR A 37 17.31 8.17 6.24
N THR A 38 18.64 8.02 6.27
CA THR A 38 19.38 7.38 5.18
C THR A 38 20.05 6.10 5.64
N VAL A 39 20.04 5.07 4.80
CA VAL A 39 20.70 3.77 5.02
C VAL A 39 21.45 3.36 3.75
N ASP A 40 22.44 2.47 3.87
CA ASP A 40 23.35 2.07 2.78
C ASP A 40 23.04 0.71 2.13
N SER A 41 21.97 0.03 2.54
CA SER A 41 21.69 -1.33 2.11
C SER A 41 20.25 -1.76 2.39
N GLY A 42 19.69 -2.61 1.52
CA GLY A 42 18.35 -3.17 1.69
C GLY A 42 18.18 -3.92 3.02
N SER A 43 19.18 -4.68 3.46
CA SER A 43 19.15 -5.38 4.75
C SER A 43 19.02 -4.43 5.95
N LYS A 44 19.69 -3.26 5.93
CA LYS A 44 19.51 -2.24 6.99
C LYS A 44 18.16 -1.54 6.87
N ALA A 45 17.60 -1.38 5.67
CA ALA A 45 16.25 -0.86 5.48
C ALA A 45 15.21 -1.81 6.11
N LEU A 46 15.31 -3.12 5.87
CA LEU A 46 14.44 -4.12 6.51
C LEU A 46 14.55 -4.09 8.04
N GLN A 47 15.79 -4.07 8.57
CA GLN A 47 16.04 -3.95 10.00
C GLN A 47 15.44 -2.66 10.61
N PHE A 48 15.55 -1.53 9.90
CA PHE A 48 14.95 -0.25 10.32
C PHE A 48 13.42 -0.29 10.30
N LEU A 49 12.83 -1.02 9.35
CA LEU A 49 11.39 -1.22 9.21
C LEU A 49 10.83 -2.33 10.11
N GLY A 50 11.68 -3.02 10.89
CA GLY A 50 11.28 -4.14 11.75
C GLY A 50 10.94 -5.43 11.01
N ILE A 51 11.29 -5.56 9.73
CA ILE A 51 11.15 -6.83 8.98
C ILE A 51 12.36 -7.71 9.33
N HIS A 52 12.09 -8.87 9.92
CA HIS A 52 13.07 -9.92 10.19
C HIS A 52 12.69 -11.18 9.41
N ASP A 53 13.68 -11.83 8.79
CA ASP A 53 13.48 -13.05 7.99
C ASP A 53 13.42 -14.35 8.84
N ASP A 54 13.73 -14.26 10.14
CA ASP A 54 13.80 -15.40 11.05
C ASP A 54 12.56 -15.52 11.95
N ASP A 55 12.11 -16.77 12.10
CA ASP A 55 11.08 -17.21 13.06
C ASP A 55 11.50 -16.95 14.52
N ALA A 56 10.52 -16.93 15.43
CA ALA A 56 10.68 -16.84 16.89
C ALA A 56 11.22 -15.52 17.50
N SER A 57 10.26 -14.71 17.98
CA SER A 57 10.22 -14.17 19.37
C SER A 57 11.32 -13.23 19.88
N THR A 58 12.32 -12.87 19.08
CA THR A 58 13.35 -11.90 19.50
C THR A 58 12.89 -10.50 19.11
N VAL A 59 12.12 -9.85 20.00
CA VAL A 59 11.77 -8.43 19.90
C VAL A 59 13.07 -7.64 19.82
N SER A 60 13.43 -7.20 18.62
CA SER A 60 14.72 -6.57 18.38
C SER A 60 14.74 -5.20 19.07
N VAL A 61 15.76 -4.98 19.90
CA VAL A 61 15.82 -3.91 20.93
C VAL A 61 16.04 -2.50 20.33
N HIS A 62 15.64 -2.30 19.08
CA HIS A 62 15.76 -1.06 18.32
C HIS A 62 14.44 -0.58 17.70
N ALA A 63 13.42 -1.43 17.58
CA ALA A 63 12.08 -1.00 17.15
C ALA A 63 11.43 0.01 18.11
N HIS A 64 11.89 0.07 19.37
CA HIS A 64 11.32 0.92 20.41
C HIS A 64 11.97 2.31 20.56
N GLN A 65 13.02 2.61 19.77
CA GLN A 65 13.81 3.85 19.95
C GLN A 65 13.42 5.00 19.00
N LEU A 66 12.66 4.72 17.95
CA LEU A 66 12.16 5.70 17.00
C LEU A 66 10.66 5.45 16.75
N ASP A 67 9.83 6.19 17.48
CA ASP A 67 8.37 6.33 17.27
C ASP A 67 8.08 7.18 16.01
N VAL A 68 8.81 6.88 14.93
CA VAL A 68 8.88 7.69 13.71
C VAL A 68 8.34 6.84 12.56
N ALA A 69 7.04 6.98 12.31
CA ALA A 69 6.36 6.31 11.22
C ALA A 69 6.91 6.77 9.86
N VAL A 70 7.55 5.86 9.13
CA VAL A 70 8.02 6.11 7.76
C VAL A 70 6.82 6.31 6.84
N ASN A 71 6.74 7.47 6.17
CA ASN A 71 5.62 7.80 5.29
C ASN A 71 5.91 7.57 3.81
N LEU A 72 7.18 7.42 3.42
CA LEU A 72 7.61 7.05 2.06
C LEU A 72 8.99 6.39 2.10
N ILE A 73 9.20 5.39 1.23
CA ILE A 73 10.50 4.73 1.06
C ILE A 73 11.00 5.05 -0.35
N ILE A 74 12.25 5.48 -0.46
CA ILE A 74 12.94 5.68 -1.74
C ILE A 74 14.21 4.84 -1.75
N THR A 75 14.36 3.93 -2.72
CA THR A 75 15.47 2.96 -2.76
C THR A 75 16.14 2.91 -4.12
N ASP A 76 17.46 2.78 -4.14
CA ASP A 76 18.18 2.37 -5.35
C ASP A 76 17.81 0.94 -5.75
N TYR A 77 17.82 0.65 -7.05
CA TYR A 77 17.58 -0.67 -7.61
C TYR A 77 18.77 -1.61 -7.43
N CYS A 78 19.98 -1.13 -7.72
CA CYS A 78 21.20 -1.90 -7.99
C CYS A 78 22.15 -1.97 -6.79
N MET A 79 21.60 -2.24 -5.60
CA MET A 79 22.40 -2.42 -4.38
C MET A 79 23.04 -3.82 -4.29
N PRO A 80 24.21 -3.95 -3.63
CA PRO A 80 24.84 -5.25 -3.39
C PRO A 80 24.06 -6.11 -2.39
N GLY A 81 24.00 -7.42 -2.65
CA GLY A 81 23.37 -8.42 -1.79
C GLY A 81 21.85 -8.53 -1.90
N MET A 82 21.15 -7.39 -1.91
CA MET A 82 19.69 -7.31 -2.03
C MET A 82 19.31 -6.15 -2.96
N THR A 83 18.55 -6.41 -4.02
CA THR A 83 18.12 -5.34 -4.95
C THR A 83 16.99 -4.51 -4.34
N GLY A 84 16.80 -3.29 -4.86
CA GLY A 84 15.64 -2.45 -4.51
C GLY A 84 14.30 -3.09 -4.86
N TYR A 85 14.28 -4.00 -5.85
CA TYR A 85 13.09 -4.79 -6.18
C TYR A 85 12.82 -5.88 -5.12
N ASP A 86 13.84 -6.56 -4.61
CA ASP A 86 13.67 -7.54 -3.52
C ASP A 86 13.22 -6.86 -2.23
N LEU A 87 13.74 -5.66 -1.94
CA LEU A 87 13.30 -4.82 -0.84
C LEU A 87 11.83 -4.39 -1.00
N LEU A 88 11.45 -3.87 -2.18
CA LEU A 88 10.07 -3.52 -2.52
C LEU A 88 9.12 -4.69 -2.25
N LYS A 89 9.46 -5.87 -2.76
CA LYS A 89 8.64 -7.07 -2.59
C LYS A 89 8.41 -7.40 -1.11
N LYS A 90 9.47 -7.45 -0.29
CA LYS A 90 9.36 -7.68 1.16
C LYS A 90 8.52 -6.63 1.89
N ILE A 91 8.60 -5.36 1.48
CA ILE A 91 7.76 -4.28 2.02
C ILE A 91 6.29 -4.52 1.68
N LYS A 92 5.97 -4.92 0.45
CA LYS A 92 4.59 -5.15 -0.01
C LYS A 92 3.99 -6.47 0.49
N GLU A 93 4.81 -7.47 0.79
CA GLU A 93 4.41 -8.71 1.48
C GLU A 93 4.07 -8.47 2.97
N SER A 94 4.67 -7.45 3.61
CA SER A 94 4.41 -7.10 5.01
C SER A 94 3.07 -6.38 5.19
N SER A 95 2.18 -6.94 6.02
CA SER A 95 0.83 -6.41 6.27
C SER A 95 0.81 -5.00 6.86
N SER A 96 1.82 -4.62 7.65
CA SER A 96 1.95 -3.31 8.28
C SER A 96 2.63 -2.25 7.40
N LEU A 97 3.34 -2.66 6.34
CA LEU A 97 4.20 -1.77 5.54
C LEU A 97 3.77 -1.66 4.06
N ARG A 98 2.94 -2.58 3.56
CA ARG A 98 2.43 -2.59 2.17
C ARG A 98 1.80 -1.26 1.72
N ASP A 99 1.19 -0.55 2.67
CA ASP A 99 0.49 0.71 2.46
C ASP A 99 1.41 1.94 2.37
N ILE A 100 2.70 1.78 2.70
CA ILE A 100 3.73 2.80 2.54
C ILE A 100 4.09 2.91 1.05
N PRO A 101 4.11 4.12 0.47
CA PRO A 101 4.51 4.31 -0.91
C PRO A 101 6.01 4.03 -1.09
N VAL A 102 6.35 3.30 -2.15
CA VAL A 102 7.74 2.90 -2.44
C VAL A 102 8.15 3.42 -3.82
N VAL A 103 9.26 4.15 -3.86
CA VAL A 103 9.80 4.77 -5.07
C VAL A 103 11.16 4.16 -5.39
N ILE A 104 11.33 3.67 -6.61
CA ILE A 104 12.58 3.04 -7.05
C ILE A 104 13.42 4.05 -7.83
N MET A 105 14.73 4.08 -7.58
CA MET A 105 15.71 4.85 -8.35
C MET A 105 16.62 3.88 -9.10
N SER A 106 17.00 4.21 -10.33
CA SER A 106 17.96 3.40 -11.10
C SER A 106 18.79 4.26 -12.04
N SER A 107 20.05 3.91 -12.25
CA SER A 107 20.88 4.47 -13.31
C SER A 107 20.56 3.90 -14.70
N GLU A 108 19.80 2.80 -14.77
CA GLU A 108 19.45 2.10 -16.01
C GLU A 108 18.02 2.38 -16.46
N ASN A 109 17.85 2.83 -17.70
CA ASN A 109 16.55 3.02 -18.34
C ASN A 109 16.10 1.73 -19.08
N ILE A 110 15.71 0.70 -18.31
CA ILE A 110 15.26 -0.58 -18.86
C ILE A 110 13.74 -0.73 -18.64
N PRO A 111 12.90 -0.62 -19.70
CA PRO A 111 11.45 -0.64 -19.56
C PRO A 111 10.89 -1.88 -18.85
N SER A 112 11.49 -3.06 -19.05
CA SER A 112 11.05 -4.29 -18.36
C SER A 112 11.32 -4.28 -16.85
N ARG A 113 12.38 -3.60 -16.38
CA ARG A 113 12.65 -3.42 -14.94
C ARG A 113 11.70 -2.39 -14.34
N ILE A 114 11.42 -1.30 -15.08
CA ILE A 114 10.46 -0.27 -14.68
C ILE A 114 9.07 -0.87 -14.50
N ASN A 115 8.55 -1.54 -15.55
CA ASN A 115 7.23 -2.18 -15.51
C ASN A 115 7.12 -3.20 -14.37
N ARG A 116 8.13 -4.07 -14.21
CA ARG A 116 8.14 -5.07 -13.14
C ARG A 116 8.10 -4.45 -11.73
N CYS A 117 8.75 -3.31 -11.51
CA CYS A 117 8.64 -2.60 -10.22
C CYS A 117 7.24 -2.03 -10.00
N LEU A 118 6.63 -1.43 -11.02
CA LEU A 118 5.29 -0.87 -10.94
C LEU A 118 4.21 -1.96 -10.76
N GLU A 119 4.38 -3.11 -11.41
CA GLU A 119 3.51 -4.29 -11.27
C GLU A 119 3.57 -4.90 -9.86
N GLU A 120 4.74 -4.88 -9.22
CA GLU A 120 4.93 -5.29 -7.81
C GLU A 120 4.38 -4.23 -6.81
N GLY A 121 3.89 -3.09 -7.30
CA GLY A 121 3.28 -2.04 -6.49
C GLY A 121 4.23 -0.92 -6.05
N ALA A 122 5.33 -0.67 -6.76
CA ALA A 122 6.04 0.60 -6.65
C ALA A 122 5.15 1.75 -7.14
N ASP A 123 5.15 2.87 -6.41
CA ASP A 123 4.33 4.04 -6.72
C ASP A 123 4.91 4.86 -7.88
N GLU A 124 6.24 4.91 -8.03
CA GLU A 124 6.94 5.72 -9.03
C GLU A 124 8.37 5.17 -9.26
N PHE A 125 8.95 5.48 -10.43
CA PHE A 125 10.31 5.08 -10.80
C PHE A 125 11.12 6.29 -11.32
N PHE A 126 12.28 6.55 -10.72
CA PHE A 126 13.17 7.65 -11.09
C PHE A 126 14.45 7.14 -11.77
N LEU A 127 14.87 7.88 -12.80
CA LEU A 127 16.20 7.74 -13.38
C LEU A 127 17.19 8.61 -12.61
N LYS A 128 18.32 8.01 -12.21
CA LYS A 128 19.46 8.72 -11.63
C LYS A 128 20.18 9.54 -12.72
N PRO A 129 20.74 10.73 -12.39
CA PRO A 129 20.68 11.39 -11.08
C PRO A 129 19.31 12.05 -10.83
N VAL A 130 18.77 11.85 -9.63
CA VAL A 130 17.49 12.44 -9.21
C VAL A 130 17.61 13.97 -9.10
N ARG A 131 16.56 14.69 -9.48
CA ARG A 131 16.53 16.16 -9.50
C ARG A 131 15.41 16.71 -8.61
N LEU A 132 15.49 18.00 -8.29
CA LEU A 132 14.42 18.72 -7.56
C LEU A 132 13.06 18.66 -8.28
N SER A 133 13.04 18.55 -9.61
CA SER A 133 11.81 18.36 -10.38
C SER A 133 11.07 17.09 -9.96
N ASP A 134 11.79 16.03 -9.63
CA ASP A 134 11.22 14.71 -9.44
C ASP A 134 10.57 14.61 -8.05
N MET A 135 11.02 15.43 -7.09
CA MET A 135 10.36 15.62 -5.78
C MET A 135 8.93 16.17 -5.90
N SER A 136 8.58 16.83 -7.02
CA SER A 136 7.20 17.28 -7.26
C SER A 136 6.22 16.10 -7.43
N LYS A 137 6.69 14.97 -7.95
CA LYS A 137 5.92 13.73 -8.10
C LYS A 137 5.65 13.02 -6.77
N LEU A 138 6.44 13.31 -5.73
CA LEU A 138 6.24 12.75 -4.39
C LEU A 138 5.11 13.47 -3.62
N LYS A 139 4.76 14.71 -4.01
CA LYS A 139 3.77 15.55 -3.31
C LYS A 139 2.37 14.94 -3.17
N PRO A 140 1.79 14.24 -4.17
CA PRO A 140 0.49 13.57 -4.03
C PRO A 140 0.46 12.53 -2.90
N HIS A 141 1.58 11.85 -2.64
CA HIS A 141 1.66 10.82 -1.60
C HIS A 141 1.59 11.43 -0.19
N ILE A 142 2.14 12.65 0.00
CA ILE A 142 2.02 13.41 1.26
C ILE A 142 0.54 13.65 1.59
N LEU A 143 -0.24 14.13 0.61
CA LEU A 143 -1.65 14.45 0.79
C LEU A 143 -2.49 13.19 1.05
N LYS A 144 -2.17 12.09 0.36
CA LYS A 144 -2.83 10.79 0.54
C LYS A 144 -2.62 10.21 1.95
N SER A 145 -1.43 10.37 2.52
CA SER A 145 -1.16 9.95 3.91
C SER A 145 -1.97 10.76 4.91
N ARG A 146 -2.09 12.08 4.73
CA ARG A 146 -2.87 12.95 5.63
C ARG A 146 -4.38 12.74 5.61
N CYS A 147 -4.96 12.28 4.49
CA CYS A 147 -6.38 11.93 4.46
C CYS A 147 -6.69 10.59 5.16
N ARG A 148 -5.74 9.65 5.25
CA ARG A 148 -5.96 8.34 5.87
C ARG A 148 -6.18 8.42 7.38
N GLU A 149 -5.55 9.37 8.06
CA GLU A 149 -5.71 9.61 9.50
C GLU A 149 -7.15 10.01 9.88
N HIS A 150 -7.88 10.71 9.01
CA HIS A 150 -9.26 11.11 9.27
C HIS A 150 -10.28 9.97 9.04
N SER A 151 -10.01 9.01 8.14
CA SER A 151 -10.99 7.97 7.80
C SER A 151 -11.05 6.80 8.79
N GLN A 152 -10.10 6.68 9.73
CA GLN A 152 -10.10 5.60 10.72
C GLN A 152 -10.97 5.89 11.96
N GLN A 153 -11.21 7.16 12.29
CA GLN A 153 -12.02 7.53 13.47
C GLN A 153 -13.54 7.28 13.28
N ASP A 154 -14.03 7.27 12.05
CA ASP A 154 -15.47 7.09 11.76
C ASP A 154 -15.95 5.63 11.86
N GLN A 155 -15.05 4.63 11.80
CA GLN A 155 -15.46 3.21 11.77
C GLN A 155 -15.62 2.58 13.16
N GLU A 156 -14.94 3.06 14.20
CA GLU A 156 -15.04 2.47 15.55
C GLU A 156 -16.36 2.79 16.27
N GLN A 157 -17.08 3.85 15.88
CA GLN A 157 -18.34 4.23 16.54
C GLN A 157 -19.56 3.41 16.09
N GLN A 158 -19.51 2.70 14.96
CA GLN A 158 -20.67 1.93 14.46
C GLN A 158 -20.80 0.54 15.07
N HIS A 159 -19.80 0.03 15.81
CA HIS A 159 -19.80 -1.36 16.30
C HIS A 159 -20.36 -1.56 17.73
N GLN A 160 -20.81 -0.50 18.41
CA GLN A 160 -21.32 -0.58 19.80
C GLN A 160 -22.86 -0.48 19.93
N GLN A 161 -23.61 -0.36 18.82
CA GLN A 161 -25.09 -0.26 18.87
C GLN A 161 -25.83 -1.54 18.43
N SER A 162 -25.12 -2.60 18.04
CA SER A 162 -25.74 -3.82 17.49
C SER A 162 -26.19 -4.84 18.55
N ASP A 163 -25.55 -4.87 19.73
CA ASP A 163 -25.72 -5.94 20.73
C ASP A 163 -26.71 -5.58 21.86
N SER A 164 -27.81 -4.88 21.55
CA SER A 164 -28.81 -4.47 22.55
C SER A 164 -30.24 -4.39 22.00
N ASN A 165 -30.74 -5.48 21.41
CA ASN A 165 -32.16 -5.81 21.47
C ASN A 165 -32.44 -7.29 21.12
N SER A 166 -32.37 -8.15 22.14
CA SER A 166 -33.01 -9.46 22.16
C SER A 166 -34.15 -9.46 23.19
N ASN A 167 -35.19 -10.27 22.94
CA ASN A 167 -36.50 -10.37 23.64
C ASN A 167 -37.58 -9.46 23.00
N ASP A 168 -38.82 -9.90 22.76
CA ASP A 168 -39.49 -11.17 23.10
C ASP A 168 -40.55 -11.56 22.04
N CYS A 169 -41.01 -12.81 22.05
CA CYS A 169 -41.99 -13.35 21.11
C CYS A 169 -43.45 -13.05 21.49
N SER A 170 -44.29 -12.68 20.52
CA SER A 170 -45.70 -13.14 20.47
C SER A 170 -46.40 -12.85 19.14
N ASN A 171 -47.13 -13.84 18.65
CA ASN A 171 -48.18 -13.78 17.62
C ASN A 171 -49.51 -14.06 18.39
N PRO A 172 -50.75 -13.67 17.98
CA PRO A 172 -51.28 -13.98 16.64
C PRO A 172 -52.39 -13.05 16.04
N THR A 173 -52.87 -13.46 14.85
CA THR A 173 -54.21 -13.25 14.22
C THR A 173 -54.47 -12.13 13.20
N ASN A 174 -54.85 -12.58 11.98
CA ASN A 174 -55.98 -12.16 11.11
C ASN A 174 -56.22 -10.65 10.84
N LYS A 175 -56.47 -10.19 9.60
CA LYS A 175 -57.47 -10.68 8.61
C LYS A 175 -57.34 -9.86 7.29
N SER A 176 -57.69 -10.43 6.12
CA SER A 176 -58.20 -9.77 4.85
C SER A 176 -57.58 -8.44 4.34
N SER A 177 -57.35 -8.14 3.05
CA SER A 177 -57.57 -8.75 1.71
C SER A 177 -56.89 -7.81 0.67
N SER A 178 -56.88 -7.96 -0.68
CA SER A 178 -57.56 -8.86 -1.63
C SER A 178 -56.82 -8.88 -3.00
N ASP A 179 -56.82 -10.04 -3.65
CA ASP A 179 -56.99 -10.29 -5.11
C ASP A 179 -56.32 -9.39 -6.18
N SER A 180 -55.46 -10.00 -7.02
CA SER A 180 -55.55 -9.89 -8.49
C SER A 180 -54.71 -10.96 -9.25
N SER A 181 -55.23 -12.17 -9.25
CA SER A 181 -55.27 -13.18 -10.34
C SER A 181 -54.41 -13.03 -11.64
N ARG A 182 -53.72 -14.15 -12.04
CA ARG A 182 -53.42 -14.75 -13.40
C ARG A 182 -51.94 -15.23 -13.49
N LYS A 183 -51.51 -16.52 -13.60
CA LYS A 183 -51.91 -17.73 -14.38
C LYS A 183 -51.67 -17.52 -15.90
N ARG A 184 -50.85 -18.28 -16.68
CA ARG A 184 -50.56 -19.75 -16.83
C ARG A 184 -49.13 -19.98 -17.43
N LYS A 185 -48.39 -21.09 -17.18
CA LYS A 185 -48.22 -22.37 -17.98
C LYS A 185 -47.76 -22.17 -19.45
N ALA A 186 -46.87 -22.95 -20.12
CA ALA A 186 -46.33 -24.32 -19.92
C ALA A 186 -44.97 -24.54 -20.67
N GLU A 187 -44.08 -25.47 -20.28
CA GLU A 187 -43.78 -26.83 -20.86
C GLU A 187 -42.82 -26.90 -22.09
N ASP A 188 -41.72 -27.67 -21.93
CA ASP A 188 -40.80 -28.43 -22.83
C ASP A 188 -40.63 -28.14 -24.34
N ASN A 189 -39.37 -28.04 -24.83
CA ASN A 189 -38.67 -29.18 -25.47
C ASN A 189 -37.22 -28.87 -25.98
N GLU A 190 -36.30 -29.80 -25.67
CA GLU A 190 -35.27 -30.47 -26.51
C GLU A 190 -34.52 -29.83 -27.73
N GLU A 191 -33.18 -30.04 -27.68
CA GLU A 191 -32.27 -30.54 -28.75
C GLU A 191 -31.41 -29.63 -29.68
N ILE A 192 -30.20 -30.18 -29.96
CA ILE A 192 -29.25 -30.02 -31.10
C ILE A 192 -28.15 -28.93 -31.08
N LEU A 193 -26.91 -29.42 -30.89
CA LEU A 193 -25.60 -28.85 -31.26
C LEU A 193 -25.36 -28.88 -32.78
N PRO A 194 -24.51 -27.98 -33.36
CA PRO A 194 -23.18 -28.48 -33.72
C PRO A 194 -22.02 -27.46 -33.62
N GLN A 195 -20.81 -28.02 -33.48
CA GLN A 195 -19.51 -27.30 -33.46
C GLN A 195 -19.07 -26.84 -34.86
N LYS A 196 -18.25 -25.78 -34.95
CA LYS A 196 -17.34 -25.59 -36.11
C LYS A 196 -16.06 -24.76 -35.82
N ASN A 197 -14.95 -25.49 -35.77
CA ASN A 197 -13.58 -25.18 -36.24
C ASN A 197 -12.91 -23.82 -35.95
N ARG A 198 -11.81 -23.88 -35.18
CA ARG A 198 -10.64 -22.99 -35.33
C ARG A 198 -9.79 -23.39 -36.55
N PRO A 199 -9.16 -22.46 -37.27
CA PRO A 199 -7.97 -22.74 -38.05
C PRO A 199 -6.70 -22.70 -37.16
N ARG A 200 -5.71 -23.54 -37.48
CA ARG A 200 -4.30 -23.36 -37.09
C ARG A 200 -3.57 -22.78 -38.30
N HIS A 201 -2.67 -21.81 -38.08
CA HIS A 201 -1.61 -21.50 -39.02
C HIS A 201 -0.25 -21.79 -38.37
N SER A 202 0.63 -22.40 -39.15
CA SER A 202 2.09 -22.42 -38.94
C SER A 202 2.71 -21.18 -39.54
#